data_AF-A0A5C1DJ17-F1
#
_entry.id   AF-A0A5C1DJ17-F1
#
_cell.length_a   1.000
_cell.length_b   1.000
_cell.length_c   1.000
_cell.angle_alpha   90.00
_cell.angle_beta   90.00
_cell.angle_gamma   90.00
#
_symmetry.space_group_name_H-M   'P 1'
#
loop_
_entity.id
_entity.type
_entity.pdbx_description
1 polymer ?
#
loop_
_entity_poly.entity_id
_entity_poly.type
_entity_poly.pdbx_seq_one_letter_code
_entity_poly.pdbx_strand_id
1 'polypeptide(L)' 'MKPTITRQELAETVARMEARLGGDENTEVQALLVHYRQLLPRFNQDLADPRDAALAASAALMLIQSVAQAKK' A
#
# COMPACT_ATOMS: atom_id res chain seq x y z
N MET A 1 -23.58 0.63 11.20
CA MET A 1 -22.85 1.55 10.31
C MET A 1 -21.36 1.29 10.55
N LYS A 2 -20.62 0.72 9.59
CA LYS A 2 -19.17 0.51 9.78
C LYS A 2 -18.52 1.91 9.91
N PRO A 3 -17.61 2.14 10.86
CA PRO A 3 -16.93 3.41 10.97
C PRO A 3 -16.17 3.66 9.67
N THR A 4 -16.41 4.82 9.04
CA THR A 4 -15.66 5.27 7.89
C THR A 4 -14.24 5.56 8.36
N ILE A 5 -13.27 4.71 7.99
CA ILE A 5 -11.87 4.93 8.31
C ILE A 5 -11.48 6.31 7.77
N THR A 6 -10.91 7.13 8.65
CA THR A 6 -10.47 8.49 8.34
C THR A 6 -9.25 8.45 7.43
N ARG A 7 -8.99 9.57 6.73
CA ARG A 7 -7.78 9.71 5.89
C ARG A 7 -6.50 9.50 6.70
N GLN A 8 -6.46 9.97 7.94
CA GLN A 8 -5.29 9.84 8.81
C GLN A 8 -5.04 8.37 9.17
N GLU A 9 -6.07 7.64 9.59
CA GLU A 9 -5.95 6.21 9.90
C GLU A 9 -5.54 5.38 8.67
N LEU A 10 -6.00 5.77 7.48
CA LEU A 10 -5.56 5.16 6.22
C LEU A 10 -4.08 5.43 5.95
N ALA A 11 -3.62 6.68 6.11
CA ALA A 11 -2.21 7.03 5.91
C ALA A 11 -1.30 6.29 6.90
N GLU A 12 -1.69 6.20 8.17
CA GLU A 12 -0.96 5.42 9.18
C GLU A 12 -0.93 3.93 8.84
N THR A 13 -2.02 3.40 8.30
CA THR A 13 -2.08 2.00 7.86
C THR A 13 -1.14 1.74 6.69
N VAL A 14 -1.14 2.61 5.69
CA VAL A 14 -0.22 2.56 4.54
C VAL A 14 1.23 2.58 5.04
N ALA A 15 1.59 3.54 5.91
CA ALA A 15 2.95 3.66 6.45
C ALA A 15 3.40 2.39 7.21
N ARG A 16 2.52 1.80 8.04
CA ARG A 16 2.83 0.54 8.74
C ARG A 16 3.04 -0.62 7.77
N MET A 17 2.25 -0.70 6.70
CA MET A 17 2.39 -1.75 5.69
C MET A 17 3.66 -1.59 4.87
N GLU A 18 4.00 -0.36 4.46
CA GLU A 18 5.25 -0.04 3.76
C GLU A 18 6.47 -0.38 4.60
N ALA A 19 6.49 -0.01 5.88
CA ALA A 19 7.60 -0.33 6.77
C ALA A 19 7.77 -1.86 6.94
N ARG A 20 6.66 -2.57 7.14
CA ARG A 20 6.69 -4.04 7.30
C ARG A 20 7.16 -4.76 6.05
N LEU A 21 6.63 -4.40 4.88
CA LEU A 21 6.98 -5.05 3.61
C LEU A 21 8.36 -4.61 3.12
N GLY A 22 8.78 -3.37 3.42
CA GLY A 22 10.10 -2.87 3.09
C GLY A 22 11.24 -3.61 3.79
N GLY A 23 10.98 -4.18 4.96
CA GLY A 23 11.91 -5.05 5.68
C GLY A 23 11.87 -6.53 5.30
N ASP A 24 11.07 -6.93 4.30
CA ASP A 24 10.97 -8.33 3.87
C ASP A 24 12.17 -8.72 2.98
N GLU A 25 12.82 -9.86 3.25
CA GLU A 25 14.00 -10.32 2.50
C GLU A 25 13.64 -10.95 1.14
N ASN A 26 12.35 -11.17 0.87
CA ASN A 26 11.91 -11.76 -0.38
C ASN A 26 12.10 -10.82 -1.57
N THR A 27 12.93 -11.25 -2.53
CA THR A 27 13.26 -10.48 -3.74
C THR A 27 12.04 -10.16 -4.62
N GLU A 28 11.04 -11.04 -4.64
CA GLU A 28 9.78 -10.82 -5.37
C GLU A 28 8.95 -9.70 -4.71
N VAL A 29 8.89 -9.67 -3.37
CA VAL A 29 8.24 -8.59 -2.61
C VAL A 29 8.94 -7.25 -2.85
N GLN A 30 10.27 -7.26 -2.85
CA GLN A 30 11.06 -6.04 -3.13
C GLN A 30 10.84 -5.53 -4.55
N ALA A 31 10.76 -6.42 -5.55
CA ALA A 31 10.45 -6.03 -6.93
C ALA A 31 9.04 -5.41 -7.04
N LEU A 32 8.04 -5.99 -6.37
CA LEU A 32 6.69 -5.43 -6.36
C LEU A 32 6.62 -4.08 -5.64
N LEU A 33 7.41 -3.88 -4.58
CA LEU A 33 7.50 -2.57 -3.90
C LEU A 33 8.09 -1.48 -4.79
N VAL A 34 9.01 -1.82 -5.70
CA VAL A 34 9.51 -0.87 -6.71
C VAL A 34 8.38 -0.41 -7.63
N HIS A 35 7.56 -1.35 -8.14
CA HIS A 35 6.41 -1.00 -8.97
C HIS A 35 5.36 -0.20 -8.21
N TYR A 36 5.08 -0.56 -6.96
CA TYR A 36 4.19 0.20 -6.09
C TYR A 36 4.64 1.67 -5.94
N ARG A 37 5.93 1.92 -5.69
CA ARG A 37 6.47 3.29 -5.57
C ARG A 37 6.31 4.09 -6.87
N GLN A 38 6.42 3.43 -8.02
CA GLN A 38 6.19 4.05 -9.33
C GLN A 38 4.71 4.40 -9.58
N LEU A 39 3.78 3.70 -8.92
CA LEU A 39 2.34 3.97 -9.02
C LEU A 39 1.87 5.11 -8.11
N LEU A 40 2.57 5.40 -7.01
CA LEU A 40 2.16 6.46 -6.07
C LEU A 40 1.95 7.85 -6.74
N PRO A 41 2.83 8.33 -7.63
CA PRO A 41 2.58 9.58 -8.35
C PRO A 41 1.32 9.52 -9.21
N ARG A 42 1.02 8.37 -9.83
CA ARG A 42 -0.18 8.17 -10.63
C ARG A 42 -1.44 8.20 -9.79
N PHE A 43 -1.45 7.56 -8.62
CA PHE A 43 -2.59 7.65 -7.71
C PHE A 43 -2.86 9.10 -7.30
N ASN A 44 -1.82 9.89 -7.02
CA ASN A 44 -1.99 11.30 -6.67
C ASN A 44 -2.42 12.19 -7.86
N GLN A 45 -2.14 11.78 -9.10
CA GLN A 45 -2.53 12.51 -10.31
C GLN A 45 -3.93 12.13 -10.80
N ASP A 46 -4.25 10.84 -10.76
CA ASP A 46 -5.47 10.26 -11.32
C ASP A 46 -6.64 10.31 -10.32
N LEU A 47 -6.36 10.36 -9.01
CA LEU A 47 -7.37 10.38 -7.95
C LEU A 47 -7.42 11.77 -7.31
N ALA A 48 -8.57 12.43 -7.43
CA ALA A 48 -8.78 13.80 -6.93
C ALA A 48 -8.88 13.87 -5.40
N ASP A 49 -9.34 12.80 -4.73
CA ASP A 49 -9.42 12.74 -3.27
C ASP A 49 -8.16 12.08 -2.68
N PRO A 50 -7.40 12.77 -1.80
CA PRO A 50 -6.29 12.17 -1.06
C PRO A 50 -6.64 10.90 -0.28
N ARG A 51 -7.90 10.72 0.12
CA ARG A 51 -8.40 9.50 0.74
C ARG A 51 -8.46 8.34 -0.24
N ASP A 52 -8.85 8.58 -1.48
CA ASP A 52 -8.90 7.56 -2.52
C ASP A 52 -7.50 7.12 -2.93
N ALA A 53 -6.54 8.06 -3.00
CA ALA A 53 -5.12 7.74 -3.19
C ALA A 53 -4.57 6.85 -2.07
N ALA A 54 -4.90 7.14 -0.82
CA ALA A 54 -4.51 6.31 0.32
C ALA A 54 -5.17 4.91 0.28
N LEU A 55 -6.44 4.83 -0.14
CA LEU A 55 -7.13 3.55 -0.34
C LEU A 55 -6.48 2.71 -1.45
N ALA A 56 -6.20 3.30 -2.60
CA ALA A 56 -5.50 2.63 -3.70
C ALA A 56 -4.12 2.13 -3.28
N ALA A 57 -3.35 2.94 -2.55
CA ALA A 57 -2.07 2.54 -1.99
C ALA A 57 -2.21 1.34 -1.03
N SER A 58 -3.19 1.39 -0.12
CA SER A 58 -3.45 0.27 0.80
C SER A 58 -3.83 -1.02 0.08
N ALA A 59 -4.66 -0.95 -0.97
CA ALA A 59 -5.06 -2.11 -1.76
C ALA A 59 -3.87 -2.73 -2.50
N ALA A 60 -3.01 -1.88 -3.09
CA ALA A 60 -1.77 -2.33 -3.72
C ALA A 60 -0.86 -3.05 -2.72
N LEU A 61 -0.67 -2.49 -1.52
CA LEU A 61 0.12 -3.12 -0.46
C LEU A 61 -0.49 -4.43 0.06
N MET A 62 -1.82 -4.57 0.07
CA MET A 62 -2.48 -5.83 0.42
C MET A 62 -2.18 -6.94 -0.58
N LEU A 63 -2.11 -6.62 -1.88
CA LEU A 63 -1.69 -7.58 -2.91
C LEU A 63 -0.24 -8.03 -2.70
N ILE A 64 0.66 -7.08 -2.46
CA ILE A 64 2.08 -7.38 -2.16
C ILE A 64 2.19 -8.25 -0.89
N GLN A 65 1.42 -7.93 0.14
CA GLN A 65 1.35 -8.73 1.36
C GLN A 65 0.87 -10.17 1.09
N SER A 66 -0.08 -10.38 0.19
CA SER A 66 -0.54 -11.73 -0.15
C SER A 66 0.59 -12.57 -0.78
N VAL A 67 1.44 -11.96 -1.60
CA VAL A 67 2.63 -12.61 -2.18
C VAL A 67 3.66 -12.91 -1.09
N ALA A 68 3.91 -11.97 -0.18
CA ALA A 68 4.79 -12.20 0.96
C ALA A 68 4.33 -13.36 1.85
N GLN A 69 3.01 -13.51 2.04
CA GLN A 69 2.42 -14.59 2.85
C GLN A 69 2.41 -15.94 2.14
N ALA A 70 2.24 -15.98 0.82
CA ALA A 70 2.24 -17.23 0.05
C ALA A 70 3.61 -17.94 0.01
N LYS A 71 4.68 -17.26 0.43
CA LYS A 71 6.06 -17.76 0.40
C LYS A 71 6.62 -18.09 1.79
N LYS A 72 5.82 -17.91 2.85
CA LYS A 72 6.12 -18.36 4.21
C LYS A 72 5.70 -19.81 4.39
#